data_AF-A0A353XW45-F1
#
_entry.id   AF-A0A353XW45-F1
#
_cell.length_a   1.000
_cell.length_b   1.000
_cell.length_c   1.000
_cell.angle_alpha   90.00
_cell.angle_beta   90.00
_cell.angle_gamma   90.00
#
_symmetry.space_group_name_H-M   'P 1'
#
loop_
_entity.id
_entity.type
_entity.pdbx_description
1 polymer ?
#
loop_
_entity_poly.entity_id
_entity_poly.type
_entity_poly.pdbx_seq_one_letter_code
_entity_poly.pdbx_strand_id
1 'polypeptide(L)'
;MSNEQEKEKASQSQTSNDSPVVTKTDSASKPEELLDEPARRTFLKRVAVGGGGAMLAGAGAYGVGMHSLQGKPVDDYPLVDDKLFKPKDQRDVVLNFVSSKALNEKHPERNEQYNRLQNKEFDWVRGIIDMYNKPWDNSKPGYTQMDRALQKAGWEPLNIAGSRGSANLQPNTPLHAWDQSDVVEEKYQFETKKQASDAIKSAARVFGAVKCGIARRDKRWDYDPLYDIENETELSWEKDFPFEPKTVIVMLASMDYDCIATAPAWTADGTAADGYTQMSVKANQMAKFIRGLGYHAVGAGNDLGSS
;
A
#
# COMPACT_ATOMS: atom_id res chain seq x y z
N MET A 1 23.29 0.05 52.80
CA MET A 1 22.38 -0.12 53.94
C MET A 1 21.31 -1.11 53.50
N SER A 2 21.54 -2.36 53.88
CA SER A 2 20.62 -3.50 54.02
C SER A 2 19.45 -3.14 54.98
N ASN A 3 18.33 -3.84 55.14
CA ASN A 3 17.83 -5.14 54.70
C ASN A 3 16.30 -5.23 55.00
N GLU A 4 15.63 -6.16 54.32
CA GLU A 4 14.61 -7.10 54.84
C GLU A 4 13.33 -6.62 55.56
N GLN A 5 12.21 -6.86 54.86
CA GLN A 5 11.08 -7.73 55.22
C GLN A 5 10.76 -8.10 56.70
N GLU A 6 9.44 -8.15 56.94
CA GLU A 6 8.65 -8.93 57.91
C GLU A 6 8.23 -8.30 59.26
N LYS A 7 6.90 -8.05 59.40
CA LYS A 7 6.06 -8.69 60.42
C LYS A 7 4.55 -8.56 60.17
N GLU A 8 3.98 -9.69 59.74
CA GLU A 8 2.70 -10.34 60.10
C GLU A 8 1.43 -9.60 60.57
N LYS A 9 0.33 -9.92 59.85
CA LYS A 9 -1.00 -10.45 60.28
C LYS A 9 -1.90 -9.63 61.23
N ALA A 10 -3.09 -9.23 60.74
CA ALA A 10 -4.34 -10.03 60.77
C ALA A 10 -5.64 -9.18 60.79
N SER A 11 -6.65 -9.68 60.06
CA SER A 11 -8.07 -9.78 60.48
C SER A 11 -9.09 -8.66 60.16
N GLN A 12 -9.91 -8.98 59.14
CA GLN A 12 -11.39 -9.04 59.12
C GLN A 12 -12.28 -7.79 59.33
N SER A 13 -12.94 -7.44 58.22
CA SER A 13 -14.41 -7.35 57.99
C SER A 13 -15.35 -6.42 58.77
N GLN A 14 -16.28 -5.89 57.96
CA GLN A 14 -17.70 -5.58 58.22
C GLN A 14 -18.12 -4.13 58.58
N THR A 15 -18.66 -3.47 57.54
CA THR A 15 -19.99 -2.84 57.44
C THR A 15 -20.46 -1.88 58.54
N SER A 16 -20.81 -0.65 58.15
CA SER A 16 -22.15 -0.11 58.42
C SER A 16 -22.49 1.05 57.48
N ASN A 17 -23.74 1.03 57.03
CA ASN A 17 -24.44 2.03 56.24
C ASN A 17 -24.65 3.32 57.04
N ASP A 18 -24.50 4.47 56.38
CA ASP A 18 -25.41 5.60 56.60
C ASP A 18 -25.61 6.35 55.28
N SER A 19 -26.87 6.46 54.87
CA SER A 19 -27.30 7.20 53.68
C SER A 19 -27.83 8.58 54.10
N PRO A 20 -27.64 9.64 53.31
CA PRO A 20 -28.55 10.76 53.32
C PRO A 20 -29.55 10.63 52.16
N VAL A 21 -30.82 10.55 52.52
CA VAL A 21 -31.99 10.77 51.66
C VAL A 21 -31.95 12.20 51.14
N VAL A 22 -32.26 12.46 49.85
CA VAL A 22 -33.09 13.60 49.40
C VAL A 22 -33.59 13.41 47.95
N THR A 23 -34.93 13.32 47.88
CA THR A 23 -35.91 13.66 46.82
C THR A 23 -35.89 12.99 45.45
N LYS A 24 -36.95 12.19 45.22
CA LYS A 24 -37.52 11.89 43.91
C LYS A 24 -38.05 13.17 43.26
N THR A 25 -37.60 13.45 42.05
CA THR A 25 -38.40 14.15 41.04
C THR A 25 -38.57 13.21 39.86
N ASP A 26 -39.82 12.84 39.62
CA ASP A 26 -40.25 12.03 38.49
C ASP A 26 -40.05 12.80 37.18
N SER A 27 -39.09 12.36 36.36
CA SER A 27 -39.18 12.46 34.90
C SER A 27 -38.40 11.29 34.29
N ALA A 28 -39.12 10.20 34.02
CA ALA A 28 -38.58 9.08 33.27
C ALA A 28 -38.35 9.49 31.80
N SER A 29 -37.20 10.09 31.50
CA SER A 29 -36.62 10.03 30.16
C SER A 29 -35.67 8.84 30.13
N LYS A 30 -36.04 7.80 29.37
CA LYS A 30 -35.12 6.71 29.02
C LYS A 30 -33.82 7.33 28.49
N PRO A 31 -32.63 6.81 28.83
CA PRO A 31 -31.43 7.22 28.13
C PRO A 31 -31.61 6.87 26.65
N GLU A 32 -31.68 7.88 25.79
CA GLU A 32 -31.53 7.67 24.34
C GLU A 32 -30.16 7.00 24.12
N GLU A 33 -30.19 5.76 23.65
CA GLU A 33 -29.03 5.07 23.11
C GLU A 33 -28.52 5.84 21.89
N LEU A 34 -27.69 6.86 22.13
CA LEU A 34 -27.05 7.65 21.09
C LEU A 34 -26.04 6.86 20.23
N LEU A 35 -25.91 5.53 20.43
CA LEU A 35 -24.87 4.72 19.80
C LEU A 35 -25.27 3.31 19.33
N ASP A 36 -26.52 2.86 19.46
CA ASP A 36 -26.91 1.50 19.05
C ASP A 36 -27.77 1.47 17.78
N GLU A 37 -27.16 1.87 16.65
CA GLU A 37 -27.65 1.48 15.33
C GLU A 37 -26.80 0.31 14.80
N PRO A 38 -27.20 -0.97 15.00
CA PRO A 38 -26.49 -2.13 14.47
C PRO A 38 -26.24 -2.04 12.96
N ALA A 39 -27.10 -1.33 12.24
CA ALA A 39 -26.95 -1.05 10.82
C ALA A 39 -25.62 -0.33 10.47
N ARG A 40 -25.06 0.51 11.37
CA ARG A 40 -23.77 1.19 11.18
C ARG A 40 -22.58 0.24 11.23
N ARG A 41 -22.76 -0.96 11.79
CA ARG A 41 -21.75 -2.02 11.87
C ARG A 41 -21.68 -2.85 10.57
N THR A 42 -22.61 -2.65 9.64
CA THR A 42 -22.63 -3.37 8.36
C THR A 42 -21.77 -2.66 7.31
N PHE A 43 -20.64 -3.29 6.97
CA PHE A 43 -19.62 -2.78 6.05
C PHE A 43 -20.18 -2.32 4.68
N LEU A 44 -21.17 -3.03 4.14
CA LEU A 44 -21.72 -2.83 2.80
C LEU A 44 -22.65 -1.60 2.67
N LYS A 45 -23.29 -1.12 3.75
CA LYS A 45 -24.22 0.02 3.65
C LYS A 45 -23.52 1.37 3.50
N ARG A 46 -22.21 1.47 3.81
CA ARG A 46 -21.41 2.68 3.55
C ARG A 46 -21.29 2.99 2.04
N VAL A 47 -21.57 2.04 1.15
CA VAL A 47 -21.60 2.25 -0.31
C VAL A 47 -22.82 3.06 -0.74
N ALA A 48 -23.98 2.83 -0.12
CA ALA A 48 -25.24 3.46 -0.53
C ALA A 48 -25.34 4.95 -0.15
N VAL A 49 -24.59 5.39 0.88
CA VAL A 49 -24.62 6.79 1.35
C VAL A 49 -23.59 7.67 0.62
N GLY A 50 -22.65 7.08 -0.13
CA GLY A 50 -21.68 7.84 -0.94
C GLY A 50 -22.23 8.43 -2.24
N GLY A 51 -23.54 8.35 -2.47
CA GLY A 51 -24.22 8.84 -3.68
C GLY A 51 -25.11 10.07 -3.50
N GLY A 52 -25.28 10.60 -2.28
CA GLY A 52 -26.08 11.80 -2.07
C GLY A 52 -26.48 12.02 -0.63
N GLY A 53 -26.03 13.13 -0.05
CA GLY A 53 -26.59 13.69 1.17
C GLY A 53 -25.81 13.40 2.45
N ALA A 54 -25.35 14.48 3.07
CA ALA A 54 -24.81 14.62 4.43
C ALA A 54 -23.34 14.21 4.66
N MET A 55 -22.43 15.15 4.40
CA MET A 55 -21.31 15.43 5.30
C MET A 55 -21.09 16.94 5.38
N LEU A 56 -21.58 17.54 6.47
CA LEU A 56 -21.45 18.97 6.75
C LEU A 56 -20.01 19.30 7.16
N ALA A 57 -19.50 20.36 6.53
CA ALA A 57 -18.29 21.14 6.81
C ALA A 57 -16.89 20.56 6.47
N GLY A 58 -16.62 19.25 6.58
CA GLY A 58 -15.27 18.70 6.32
C GLY A 58 -15.08 18.00 4.96
N ALA A 59 -16.17 17.48 4.38
CA ALA A 59 -16.10 16.61 3.21
C ALA A 59 -16.28 17.32 1.86
N GLY A 60 -16.57 18.63 1.85
CA GLY A 60 -16.85 19.37 0.62
C GLY A 60 -15.69 19.38 -0.36
N ALA A 61 -14.46 19.59 0.12
CA ALA A 61 -13.26 19.56 -0.72
C ALA A 61 -12.88 18.12 -1.14
N TYR A 62 -13.02 17.15 -0.23
CA TYR A 62 -12.66 15.74 -0.49
C TYR A 62 -13.67 15.03 -1.42
N GLY A 63 -14.96 15.36 -1.30
CA GLY A 63 -16.04 14.81 -2.12
C GLY A 63 -16.09 15.37 -3.54
N VAL A 64 -15.75 16.65 -3.74
CA VAL A 64 -15.70 17.27 -5.07
C VAL A 64 -14.53 16.73 -5.89
N GLY A 65 -13.36 16.51 -5.29
CA GLY A 65 -12.20 15.89 -5.97
C GLY A 65 -12.41 14.42 -6.36
N MET A 66 -13.27 13.69 -5.63
CA MET A 66 -13.64 12.30 -5.96
C MET A 66 -14.62 12.20 -7.14
N HIS A 67 -15.54 13.17 -7.28
CA HIS A 67 -16.50 13.20 -8.38
C HIS A 67 -15.83 13.49 -9.74
N SER A 68 -14.71 14.22 -9.76
CA SER A 68 -13.95 14.53 -10.98
C SER A 68 -13.09 13.38 -11.50
N LEU A 69 -13.04 12.23 -10.83
CA LEU A 69 -12.24 11.06 -11.24
C LEU A 69 -13.10 9.92 -11.82
N GLN A 70 -14.35 10.14 -12.20
CA GLN A 70 -15.10 9.10 -12.92
C GLN A 70 -14.49 8.88 -14.31
N GLY A 71 -13.96 7.67 -14.54
CA GLY A 71 -13.38 7.30 -15.83
C GLY A 71 -14.48 7.16 -16.89
N LYS A 72 -14.17 7.52 -18.14
CA LYS A 72 -15.04 7.29 -19.28
C LYS A 72 -14.75 5.89 -19.86
N PRO A 73 -15.75 5.03 -20.07
CA PRO A 73 -15.56 3.80 -20.85
C PRO A 73 -15.01 4.14 -22.23
N VAL A 74 -13.96 3.43 -22.62
CA VAL A 74 -13.32 3.51 -23.93
C VAL A 74 -13.29 2.09 -24.49
N ASP A 75 -13.92 1.88 -25.63
CA ASP A 75 -14.09 0.55 -26.23
C ASP A 75 -12.84 0.08 -27.00
N ASP A 76 -11.91 0.99 -27.21
CA ASP A 76 -10.69 0.83 -28.01
C ASP A 76 -9.41 0.69 -27.17
N TYR A 77 -9.50 0.77 -25.84
CA TYR A 77 -8.31 0.71 -24.98
C TYR A 77 -8.21 -0.61 -24.19
N PRO A 78 -7.01 -1.21 -24.11
CA PRO A 78 -5.81 -0.84 -24.87
C PRO A 78 -5.92 -1.30 -26.34
N LEU A 79 -5.44 -0.47 -27.27
CA LEU A 79 -5.22 -0.87 -28.67
C LEU A 79 -4.01 -1.81 -28.67
N VAL A 80 -4.26 -3.12 -28.59
CA VAL A 80 -3.19 -4.12 -28.51
C VAL A 80 -3.05 -4.88 -29.81
N ASP A 81 -1.85 -4.86 -30.37
CA ASP A 81 -1.43 -5.86 -31.36
C ASP A 81 -0.86 -7.07 -30.61
N ASP A 82 -1.61 -8.16 -30.54
CA ASP A 82 -1.22 -9.41 -29.86
C ASP A 82 0.07 -10.03 -30.39
N LYS A 83 0.52 -9.65 -31.60
CA LYS A 83 1.78 -10.13 -32.16
C LYS A 83 2.98 -9.37 -31.60
N LEU A 84 2.77 -8.11 -31.22
CA LEU A 84 3.81 -7.20 -30.72
C LEU A 84 3.83 -7.14 -29.20
N PHE A 85 2.66 -7.20 -28.58
CA PHE A 85 2.49 -6.97 -27.16
C PHE A 85 2.61 -8.28 -26.38
N LYS A 86 3.85 -8.57 -25.96
CA LYS A 86 4.23 -9.74 -25.17
C LYS A 86 4.63 -9.31 -23.76
N PRO A 87 4.54 -10.22 -22.78
CA PRO A 87 5.11 -10.01 -21.45
C PRO A 87 6.54 -9.46 -21.54
N LYS A 88 6.86 -8.50 -20.67
CA LYS A 88 8.19 -7.88 -20.63
C LYS A 88 9.07 -8.69 -19.69
N ASP A 89 10.32 -8.94 -20.08
CA ASP A 89 11.32 -9.48 -19.15
C ASP A 89 11.61 -8.43 -18.05
N GLN A 90 11.41 -8.78 -16.77
CA GLN A 90 11.60 -7.83 -15.67
C GLN A 90 13.03 -7.27 -15.61
N ARG A 91 14.02 -8.06 -16.04
CA ARG A 91 15.45 -7.73 -16.03
C ARG A 91 15.82 -6.65 -17.04
N ASP A 92 14.93 -6.40 -18.00
CA ASP A 92 15.04 -5.30 -18.95
C ASP A 92 14.48 -3.99 -18.41
N VAL A 93 13.93 -3.98 -17.19
CA VAL A 93 13.62 -2.73 -16.50
C VAL A 93 14.87 -2.20 -15.82
N VAL A 94 15.18 -0.92 -16.06
CA VAL A 94 16.41 -0.29 -15.56
C VAL A 94 16.57 -0.43 -14.05
N LEU A 95 15.48 -0.30 -13.28
CA LEU A 95 15.52 -0.42 -11.82
C LEU A 95 15.91 -1.83 -11.33
N ASN A 96 15.48 -2.87 -12.05
CA ASN A 96 15.88 -4.24 -11.74
C ASN A 96 17.37 -4.43 -12.06
N PHE A 97 17.78 -4.02 -13.27
CA PHE A 97 19.17 -4.09 -13.73
C PHE A 97 20.15 -3.37 -12.79
N VAL A 98 19.85 -2.14 -12.36
CA VAL A 98 20.75 -1.37 -11.48
C VAL A 98 20.75 -1.85 -10.04
N SER A 99 19.74 -2.65 -9.64
CA SER A 99 19.64 -3.21 -8.28
C SER A 99 20.28 -4.59 -8.18
N SER A 100 20.54 -5.26 -9.30
CA SER A 100 21.19 -6.57 -9.37
C SER A 100 22.66 -6.44 -9.75
N LYS A 101 23.55 -6.99 -8.91
CA LYS A 101 24.98 -7.02 -9.22
C LYS A 101 25.26 -8.06 -10.29
N ALA A 102 24.60 -9.21 -10.21
CA ALA A 102 24.79 -10.32 -11.15
C ALA A 102 24.37 -9.93 -12.57
N LEU A 103 23.25 -9.21 -12.74
CA LEU A 103 22.80 -8.73 -14.04
C LEU A 103 23.77 -7.70 -14.62
N ASN A 104 24.26 -6.75 -13.81
CA ASN A 104 25.27 -5.78 -14.27
C ASN A 104 26.55 -6.49 -14.75
N GLU A 105 27.09 -7.43 -13.96
CA GLU A 105 28.28 -8.20 -14.34
C GLU A 105 28.08 -9.03 -15.61
N LYS A 106 26.88 -9.56 -15.82
CA LYS A 106 26.51 -10.32 -17.02
C LYS A 106 26.32 -9.43 -18.25
N HIS A 107 25.93 -8.17 -18.06
CA HIS A 107 25.60 -7.22 -19.12
C HIS A 107 26.41 -5.91 -19.05
N PRO A 108 27.76 -5.98 -19.06
CA PRO A 108 28.60 -4.79 -18.98
C PRO A 108 28.40 -3.84 -20.16
N GLU A 109 27.93 -4.35 -21.31
CA GLU A 109 27.63 -3.55 -22.50
C GLU A 109 26.60 -2.44 -22.25
N ARG A 110 25.71 -2.59 -21.25
CA ARG A 110 24.71 -1.56 -20.91
C ARG A 110 25.39 -0.30 -20.35
N ASN A 111 26.44 -0.45 -19.54
CA ASN A 111 27.26 0.68 -19.08
C ASN A 111 28.03 1.28 -20.25
N GLU A 112 28.70 0.46 -21.07
CA GLU A 112 29.49 0.92 -22.22
C GLU A 112 28.66 1.73 -23.22
N GLN A 113 27.47 1.24 -23.57
CA GLN A 113 26.57 1.93 -24.49
C GLN A 113 26.11 3.28 -23.92
N TYR A 114 25.73 3.31 -22.63
CA TYR A 114 25.32 4.56 -21.99
C TYR A 114 26.46 5.57 -21.93
N ASN A 115 27.67 5.13 -21.55
CA ASN A 115 28.86 5.97 -21.48
C ASN A 115 29.24 6.56 -22.84
N ARG A 116 29.17 5.74 -23.90
CA ARG A 116 29.38 6.19 -25.28
C ARG A 116 28.33 7.22 -25.72
N LEU A 117 27.05 6.98 -25.44
CA LEU A 117 25.96 7.88 -25.84
C LEU A 117 25.98 9.21 -25.08
N GLN A 118 26.34 9.17 -23.80
CA GLN A 118 26.33 10.33 -22.91
C GLN A 118 27.69 11.02 -22.82
N ASN A 119 28.72 10.48 -23.47
CA ASN A 119 30.11 10.94 -23.39
C ASN A 119 30.56 11.16 -21.93
N LYS A 120 30.32 10.17 -21.06
CA LYS A 120 30.67 10.21 -19.64
C LYS A 120 31.11 8.85 -19.13
N GLU A 121 31.83 8.84 -18.01
CA GLU A 121 32.11 7.62 -17.26
C GLU A 121 31.02 7.43 -16.18
N PHE A 122 30.24 6.35 -16.30
CA PHE A 122 29.16 6.03 -15.39
C PHE A 122 29.01 4.51 -15.25
N ASP A 123 28.73 4.07 -14.03
CA ASP A 123 28.32 2.70 -13.72
C ASP A 123 26.92 2.76 -13.10
N TRP A 124 25.99 2.00 -13.65
CA TRP A 124 24.57 2.03 -13.25
C TRP A 124 24.34 1.59 -11.80
N VAL A 125 25.03 0.56 -11.32
CA VAL A 125 24.90 0.05 -9.94
C VAL A 125 25.52 1.04 -8.95
N ARG A 126 26.67 1.63 -9.27
CA ARG A 126 27.26 2.70 -8.46
C ARG A 126 26.41 3.96 -8.49
N GLY A 127 25.81 4.28 -9.63
CA GLY A 127 24.96 5.45 -9.81
C GLY A 127 23.73 5.44 -8.91
N ILE A 128 23.07 4.29 -8.74
CA ILE A 128 21.94 4.19 -7.81
C ILE A 128 22.39 4.34 -6.34
N ILE A 129 23.56 3.80 -5.98
CA ILE A 129 24.17 3.98 -4.65
C ILE A 129 24.49 5.47 -4.40
N ASP A 130 25.12 6.13 -5.37
CA ASP A 130 25.47 7.55 -5.29
C ASP A 130 24.22 8.43 -5.18
N MET A 131 23.15 8.10 -5.92
CA MET A 131 21.86 8.79 -5.82
C MET A 131 21.30 8.73 -4.39
N TYR A 132 21.34 7.58 -3.73
CA TYR A 132 20.86 7.42 -2.35
C TYR A 132 21.80 8.03 -1.29
N ASN A 133 23.05 8.30 -1.64
CA ASN A 133 24.06 8.87 -0.74
C ASN A 133 24.36 10.36 -0.98
N LYS A 134 23.65 11.03 -1.89
CA LYS A 134 23.86 12.48 -2.11
C LYS A 134 23.69 13.28 -0.80
N PRO A 135 24.68 14.11 -0.43
CA PRO A 135 24.61 14.96 0.77
C PRO A 135 23.62 16.11 0.56
N TRP A 136 23.13 16.67 1.66
CA TRP A 136 22.28 17.87 1.64
C TRP A 136 23.11 19.13 1.49
N ASP A 137 22.46 20.15 0.93
CA ASP A 137 23.00 21.48 0.73
C ASP A 137 21.97 22.50 1.23
N ASN A 138 22.21 23.02 2.44
CA ASN A 138 21.32 24.00 3.06
C ASN A 138 21.31 25.36 2.33
N SER A 139 22.24 25.60 1.39
CA SER A 139 22.23 26.80 0.55
C SER A 139 21.33 26.67 -0.68
N LYS A 140 20.84 25.46 -0.97
CA LYS A 140 20.09 25.14 -2.19
C LYS A 140 18.63 24.78 -1.85
N PRO A 141 17.65 25.62 -2.24
CA PRO A 141 16.24 25.33 -2.04
C PRO A 141 15.82 23.98 -2.62
N GLY A 142 15.06 23.19 -1.85
CA GLY A 142 14.61 21.85 -2.24
C GLY A 142 15.66 20.74 -2.06
N TYR A 143 16.88 21.08 -1.60
CA TYR A 143 17.96 20.14 -1.31
C TYR A 143 18.55 20.34 0.09
N THR A 144 17.79 20.98 0.98
CA THR A 144 18.21 21.24 2.35
C THR A 144 18.16 19.96 3.19
N GLN A 145 18.72 20.02 4.39
CA GLN A 145 18.62 18.92 5.37
C GLN A 145 17.16 18.56 5.67
N MET A 146 16.28 19.56 5.75
CA MET A 146 14.85 19.35 6.01
C MET A 146 14.17 18.60 4.87
N ASP A 147 14.46 18.97 3.62
CA ASP A 147 13.94 18.29 2.44
C ASP A 147 14.43 16.84 2.38
N ARG A 148 15.70 16.61 2.76
CA ARG A 148 16.26 15.25 2.87
C ARG A 148 15.60 14.43 3.97
N ALA A 149 15.33 15.05 5.12
CA ALA A 149 14.69 14.38 6.24
C ALA A 149 13.27 13.93 5.87
N LEU A 150 12.49 14.79 5.19
CA LEU A 150 11.17 14.44 4.65
C LEU A 150 11.27 13.24 3.70
N GLN A 151 12.23 13.28 2.78
CA GLN A 151 12.48 12.20 1.83
C GLN A 151 12.76 10.86 2.51
N LYS A 152 13.65 10.85 3.51
CA LYS A 152 13.98 9.64 4.26
C LYS A 152 12.80 9.14 5.09
N ALA A 153 12.04 10.05 5.71
CA ALA A 153 10.87 9.69 6.51
C ALA A 153 9.78 8.98 5.70
N GLY A 154 9.53 9.42 4.45
CA GLY A 154 8.53 8.78 3.58
C GLY A 154 8.83 7.31 3.27
N TRP A 155 10.10 6.91 3.25
CA TRP A 155 10.54 5.53 3.00
C TRP A 155 10.58 4.65 4.26
N GLU A 156 10.59 5.26 5.45
CA GLU A 156 10.94 4.55 6.68
C GLU A 156 10.02 3.37 7.01
N PRO A 157 8.68 3.46 6.82
CA PRO A 157 7.83 2.30 7.05
C PRO A 157 8.18 1.10 6.18
N LEU A 158 8.59 1.31 4.92
CA LEU A 158 9.06 0.23 4.05
C LEU A 158 10.43 -0.30 4.47
N ASN A 159 11.33 0.55 4.96
CA ASN A 159 12.62 0.11 5.48
C ASN A 159 12.45 -0.81 6.70
N ILE A 160 11.65 -0.37 7.68
CA ILE A 160 11.36 -1.15 8.89
C ILE A 160 10.69 -2.48 8.55
N ALA A 161 9.77 -2.48 7.58
CA ALA A 161 9.10 -3.68 7.12
C ALA A 161 9.94 -4.57 6.19
N GLY A 162 11.20 -4.21 5.89
CA GLY A 162 12.04 -4.95 4.95
C GLY A 162 11.47 -5.00 3.52
N SER A 163 10.63 -4.04 3.14
CA SER A 163 9.86 -4.05 1.89
C SER A 163 10.24 -2.95 0.91
N ARG A 164 11.29 -2.18 1.21
CA ARG A 164 11.80 -1.10 0.35
C ARG A 164 12.23 -1.57 -1.05
N GLY A 165 12.64 -2.83 -1.17
CA GLY A 165 13.02 -3.44 -2.45
C GLY A 165 11.89 -3.48 -3.49
N SER A 166 10.62 -3.50 -3.05
CA SER A 166 9.47 -3.56 -3.96
C SER A 166 9.39 -2.37 -4.92
N ALA A 167 9.83 -1.18 -4.49
CA ALA A 167 9.92 0.00 -5.36
C ALA A 167 10.97 -0.17 -6.49
N ASN A 168 11.94 -1.08 -6.29
CA ASN A 168 12.95 -1.47 -7.28
C ASN A 168 12.63 -2.85 -7.90
N LEU A 169 11.35 -3.26 -7.90
CA LEU A 169 10.86 -4.48 -8.55
C LEU A 169 11.21 -5.79 -7.83
N GLN A 170 11.72 -5.77 -6.60
CA GLN A 170 11.90 -7.00 -5.83
C GLN A 170 10.54 -7.66 -5.56
N PRO A 171 10.28 -8.87 -6.07
CA PRO A 171 9.07 -9.60 -5.76
C PRO A 171 9.09 -10.14 -4.33
N ASN A 172 7.92 -10.51 -3.82
CA ASN A 172 7.77 -11.30 -2.58
C ASN A 172 8.43 -10.65 -1.33
N THR A 173 8.50 -9.32 -1.29
CA THR A 173 8.89 -8.59 -0.06
C THR A 173 7.86 -8.81 1.07
N PRO A 174 8.20 -8.60 2.35
CA PRO A 174 7.29 -8.90 3.47
C PRO A 174 5.89 -8.26 3.39
N LEU A 175 5.75 -7.01 2.90
CA LEU A 175 4.44 -6.38 2.68
C LEU A 175 3.70 -6.88 1.44
N HIS A 176 4.41 -7.52 0.51
CA HIS A 176 3.90 -8.10 -0.74
C HIS A 176 4.09 -9.63 -0.77
N ALA A 177 4.09 -10.26 0.40
CA ALA A 177 4.43 -11.66 0.55
C ALA A 177 3.47 -12.57 -0.23
N TRP A 178 4.04 -13.60 -0.84
CA TRP A 178 3.32 -14.60 -1.62
C TRP A 178 2.71 -15.70 -0.74
N ASP A 179 3.02 -15.71 0.56
CA ASP A 179 2.45 -16.65 1.51
C ASP A 179 0.90 -16.63 1.49
N GLN A 180 0.30 -17.82 1.36
CA GLN A 180 -1.14 -18.04 1.36
C GLN A 180 -1.59 -18.86 2.59
N SER A 181 -0.70 -19.09 3.56
CA SER A 181 -0.99 -19.90 4.75
C SER A 181 -2.12 -19.34 5.62
N ASP A 182 -2.41 -18.04 5.50
CA ASP A 182 -3.45 -17.34 6.26
C ASP A 182 -4.78 -17.18 5.49
N VAL A 183 -4.94 -17.88 4.35
CA VAL A 183 -6.23 -17.97 3.66
C VAL A 183 -7.20 -18.79 4.50
N VAL A 184 -8.35 -18.19 4.80
CA VAL A 184 -9.41 -18.86 5.58
C VAL A 184 -10.01 -20.00 4.76
N GLU A 185 -10.20 -21.17 5.38
CA GLU A 185 -10.77 -22.34 4.70
C GLU A 185 -12.22 -22.10 4.23
N GLU A 186 -13.01 -21.40 5.06
CA GLU A 186 -14.38 -21.00 4.71
C GLU A 186 -14.37 -19.84 3.71
N LYS A 187 -14.92 -20.11 2.51
CA LYS A 187 -15.08 -19.09 1.47
C LYS A 187 -16.36 -18.30 1.68
N TYR A 188 -16.23 -17.00 1.90
CA TYR A 188 -17.36 -16.09 1.97
C TYR A 188 -18.13 -16.10 0.63
N GLN A 189 -19.41 -16.43 0.67
CA GLN A 189 -20.25 -16.49 -0.53
C GLN A 189 -20.91 -15.15 -0.81
N PHE A 190 -20.49 -14.49 -1.87
CA PHE A 190 -21.20 -13.32 -2.40
C PHE A 190 -22.42 -13.76 -3.21
N GLU A 191 -23.56 -13.11 -2.99
CA GLU A 191 -24.81 -13.35 -3.73
C GLU A 191 -24.64 -12.99 -5.22
N THR A 192 -23.86 -11.94 -5.50
CA THR A 192 -23.65 -11.44 -6.87
C THR A 192 -22.24 -10.90 -7.06
N LYS A 193 -21.79 -10.87 -8.32
CA LYS A 193 -20.53 -10.18 -8.71
C LYS A 193 -20.54 -8.70 -8.35
N LYS A 194 -21.70 -8.05 -8.38
CA LYS A 194 -21.85 -6.65 -7.97
C LYS A 194 -21.57 -6.49 -6.48
N GLN A 195 -22.15 -7.35 -5.63
CA GLN A 195 -21.90 -7.33 -4.19
C GLN A 195 -20.42 -7.54 -3.86
N ALA A 196 -19.75 -8.48 -4.55
CA ALA A 196 -18.31 -8.68 -4.42
C ALA A 196 -17.51 -7.42 -4.81
N SER A 197 -17.84 -6.79 -5.95
CA SER A 197 -17.18 -5.56 -6.40
C SER A 197 -17.37 -4.41 -5.42
N ASP A 198 -18.59 -4.23 -4.90
CA ASP A 198 -18.93 -3.18 -3.93
C ASP A 198 -18.21 -3.40 -2.60
N ALA A 199 -18.08 -4.66 -2.14
CA ALA A 199 -17.32 -5.01 -0.94
C ALA A 199 -15.83 -4.66 -1.09
N ILE A 200 -15.20 -5.08 -2.19
CA ILE A 200 -13.79 -4.80 -2.48
C ILE A 200 -13.54 -3.28 -2.54
N LYS A 201 -14.38 -2.54 -3.27
CA LYS A 201 -14.25 -1.08 -3.37
C LYS A 201 -14.48 -0.38 -2.03
N SER A 202 -15.34 -0.93 -1.17
CA SER A 202 -15.52 -0.44 0.20
C SER A 202 -14.28 -0.66 1.05
N ALA A 203 -13.66 -1.84 0.95
CA ALA A 203 -12.42 -2.16 1.66
C ALA A 203 -11.31 -1.20 1.24
N ALA A 204 -11.16 -0.99 -0.07
CA ALA A 204 -10.17 -0.05 -0.61
C ALA A 204 -10.37 1.37 -0.04
N ARG A 205 -11.62 1.86 0.05
CA ARG A 205 -11.91 3.17 0.68
C ARG A 205 -11.58 3.19 2.17
N VAL A 206 -11.86 2.12 2.92
CA VAL A 206 -11.50 2.01 4.33
C VAL A 206 -9.98 2.04 4.51
N PHE A 207 -9.22 1.43 3.60
CA PHE A 207 -7.76 1.46 3.58
C PHE A 207 -7.18 2.77 3.03
N GLY A 208 -8.03 3.74 2.68
CA GLY A 208 -7.62 5.06 2.22
C GLY A 208 -7.18 5.13 0.76
N ALA A 209 -7.57 4.16 -0.09
CA ALA A 209 -7.37 4.29 -1.53
C ALA A 209 -8.25 5.41 -2.09
N VAL A 210 -7.64 6.31 -2.88
CA VAL A 210 -8.37 7.41 -3.54
C VAL A 210 -9.30 6.85 -4.61
N LYS A 211 -8.91 5.76 -5.27
CA LYS A 211 -9.75 5.07 -6.25
C LYS A 211 -9.44 3.59 -6.26
N CYS A 212 -10.44 2.80 -6.63
CA CYS A 212 -10.33 1.36 -6.77
C CYS A 212 -11.03 0.88 -8.05
N GLY A 213 -10.27 0.21 -8.92
CA GLY A 213 -10.74 -0.46 -10.13
C GLY A 213 -10.55 -1.97 -10.02
N ILE A 214 -11.33 -2.73 -10.79
CA ILE A 214 -11.24 -4.18 -10.85
C ILE A 214 -11.26 -4.57 -12.34
N ALA A 215 -10.28 -5.35 -12.77
CA ALA A 215 -10.16 -5.84 -14.14
C ALA A 215 -9.83 -7.34 -14.14
N ARG A 216 -10.03 -8.01 -15.27
CA ARG A 216 -9.47 -9.35 -15.46
C ARG A 216 -7.95 -9.23 -15.58
N ARG A 217 -7.22 -10.24 -15.12
CA ARG A 217 -5.77 -10.33 -15.40
C ARG A 217 -5.59 -10.50 -16.92
N ASP A 218 -4.67 -9.72 -17.47
CA ASP A 218 -4.23 -9.81 -18.85
C ASP A 218 -2.72 -10.06 -18.83
N LYS A 219 -2.34 -11.28 -19.22
CA LYS A 219 -0.97 -11.77 -19.06
C LYS A 219 0.06 -10.97 -19.83
N ARG A 220 -0.37 -10.24 -20.86
CA ARG A 220 0.53 -9.42 -21.67
C ARG A 220 1.21 -8.30 -20.87
N TRP A 221 0.62 -7.90 -19.73
CA TRP A 221 1.17 -6.90 -18.83
C TRP A 221 2.01 -7.47 -17.70
N ASP A 222 2.01 -8.79 -17.51
CA ASP A 222 2.85 -9.39 -16.49
C ASP A 222 4.31 -9.31 -16.91
N TYR A 223 5.19 -9.23 -15.92
CA TYR A 223 6.59 -9.53 -16.17
C TYR A 223 6.76 -11.05 -16.36
N ASP A 224 7.52 -11.44 -17.38
CA ASP A 224 7.88 -12.83 -17.64
C ASP A 224 9.23 -12.90 -18.38
N PRO A 225 10.29 -13.47 -17.76
CA PRO A 225 10.31 -13.96 -16.38
C PRO A 225 10.24 -12.81 -15.35
N LEU A 226 9.85 -13.17 -14.13
CA LEU A 226 10.09 -12.37 -12.93
C LEU A 226 11.56 -12.57 -12.49
N TYR A 227 12.10 -11.66 -11.68
CA TYR A 227 13.47 -11.73 -11.20
C TYR A 227 13.57 -11.36 -9.72
N ASP A 228 14.03 -12.32 -8.92
CA ASP A 228 14.39 -12.13 -7.52
C ASP A 228 15.80 -11.53 -7.46
N ILE A 229 15.89 -10.25 -7.14
CA ILE A 229 17.15 -9.50 -7.06
C ILE A 229 17.95 -9.95 -5.84
N GLU A 230 17.30 -10.26 -4.72
CA GLU A 230 17.95 -10.67 -3.48
C GLU A 230 18.66 -12.02 -3.62
N ASN A 231 18.04 -12.96 -4.35
CA ASN A 231 18.63 -14.27 -4.62
C ASN A 231 19.32 -14.37 -6.00
N GLU A 232 19.23 -13.32 -6.82
CA GLU A 232 19.76 -13.24 -8.19
C GLU A 232 19.24 -14.35 -9.12
N THR A 233 17.96 -14.73 -8.98
CA THR A 233 17.33 -15.85 -9.70
C THR A 233 16.09 -15.45 -10.49
N GLU A 234 15.88 -16.10 -11.63
CA GLU A 234 14.62 -16.01 -12.39
C GLU A 234 13.48 -16.76 -11.66
N LEU A 235 12.29 -16.18 -11.69
CA LEU A 235 11.05 -16.77 -11.18
C LEU A 235 10.01 -16.84 -12.30
N SER A 236 9.15 -17.86 -12.26
CA SER A 236 8.02 -18.02 -13.18
C SER A 236 6.67 -17.99 -12.46
N TRP A 237 5.63 -17.59 -13.20
CA TRP A 237 4.26 -17.58 -12.68
C TRP A 237 3.73 -18.99 -12.37
N GLU A 238 4.15 -19.99 -13.14
CA GLU A 238 3.67 -21.38 -13.01
C GLU A 238 4.35 -22.12 -11.86
N LYS A 239 5.64 -21.85 -11.64
CA LYS A 239 6.47 -22.60 -10.69
C LYS A 239 6.56 -21.92 -9.34
N ASP A 240 6.76 -20.60 -9.32
CA ASP A 240 7.17 -19.89 -8.11
C ASP A 240 6.04 -19.03 -7.54
N PHE A 241 5.14 -18.50 -8.39
CA PHE A 241 4.00 -17.73 -7.92
C PHE A 241 2.89 -18.65 -7.36
N PRO A 242 2.26 -18.33 -6.21
CA PRO A 242 1.49 -19.29 -5.41
C PRO A 242 0.15 -19.77 -6.02
N PHE A 243 -0.41 -19.03 -6.98
CA PHE A 243 -1.67 -19.37 -7.64
C PHE A 243 -1.83 -18.56 -8.93
N GLU A 244 -2.64 -19.04 -9.87
CA GLU A 244 -2.98 -18.29 -11.08
C GLU A 244 -4.04 -17.20 -10.79
N PRO A 245 -3.71 -15.89 -10.80
CA PRO A 245 -4.68 -14.84 -10.52
C PRO A 245 -5.62 -14.65 -11.71
N LYS A 246 -6.92 -14.48 -11.44
CA LYS A 246 -7.94 -14.24 -12.48
C LYS A 246 -8.32 -12.76 -12.62
N THR A 247 -8.07 -11.99 -11.57
CA THR A 247 -8.56 -10.62 -11.39
C THR A 247 -7.45 -9.77 -10.80
N VAL A 248 -7.35 -8.53 -11.27
CA VAL A 248 -6.45 -7.51 -10.73
C VAL A 248 -7.31 -6.43 -10.09
N ILE A 249 -6.96 -6.04 -8.87
CA ILE A 249 -7.58 -4.93 -8.14
C ILE A 249 -6.57 -3.79 -8.12
N VAL A 250 -6.88 -2.71 -8.83
CA VAL A 250 -6.01 -1.53 -8.94
C VAL A 250 -6.45 -0.50 -7.92
N MET A 251 -5.55 -0.05 -7.06
CA MET A 251 -5.80 0.99 -6.06
C MET A 251 -4.86 2.16 -6.27
N LEU A 252 -5.37 3.39 -6.14
CA LEU A 252 -4.57 4.60 -6.25
C LEU A 252 -4.20 5.14 -4.85
N ALA A 253 -2.91 5.37 -4.64
CA ALA A 253 -2.38 6.17 -3.55
C ALA A 253 -2.10 7.60 -4.05
N SER A 254 -2.50 8.61 -3.29
CA SER A 254 -2.23 10.02 -3.62
C SER A 254 -0.79 10.39 -3.29
N MET A 255 -0.26 11.32 -4.08
CA MET A 255 0.90 12.14 -3.73
C MET A 255 0.43 13.59 -3.51
N ASP A 256 1.20 14.35 -2.75
CA ASP A 256 1.00 15.78 -2.57
C ASP A 256 1.40 16.54 -3.84
N TYR A 257 0.48 17.36 -4.36
CA TYR A 257 0.66 18.05 -5.64
C TYR A 257 1.77 19.11 -5.57
N ASP A 258 1.82 19.88 -4.49
CA ASP A 258 2.81 20.95 -4.35
C ASP A 258 4.21 20.36 -4.19
N CYS A 259 4.35 19.28 -3.42
CA CYS A 259 5.59 18.53 -3.31
C CYS A 259 6.03 17.96 -4.65
N ILE A 260 5.17 17.23 -5.39
CA ILE A 260 5.59 16.62 -6.66
C ILE A 260 5.92 17.67 -7.73
N ALA A 261 5.26 18.84 -7.70
CA ALA A 261 5.54 19.96 -8.60
C ALA A 261 6.94 20.58 -8.41
N THR A 262 7.62 20.28 -7.29
CA THR A 262 9.00 20.72 -7.05
C THR A 262 10.06 19.86 -7.75
N ALA A 263 9.66 18.84 -8.52
CA ALA A 263 10.61 17.97 -9.21
C ALA A 263 11.65 18.80 -10.00
N PRO A 264 12.95 18.48 -9.89
CA PRO A 264 13.55 17.28 -9.29
C PRO A 264 14.08 17.48 -7.85
N ALA A 265 13.44 18.32 -7.02
CA ALA A 265 13.82 18.52 -5.61
C ALA A 265 13.50 17.32 -4.71
N TRP A 266 14.07 17.28 -3.51
CA TRP A 266 13.83 16.19 -2.54
C TRP A 266 12.44 16.20 -1.91
N THR A 267 11.74 17.33 -1.92
CA THR A 267 10.32 17.40 -1.57
C THR A 267 9.46 16.54 -2.50
N ALA A 268 9.75 16.55 -3.81
CA ALA A 268 9.10 15.67 -4.78
C ALA A 268 9.40 14.19 -4.51
N ASP A 269 10.66 13.85 -4.20
CA ASP A 269 11.05 12.49 -3.81
C ASP A 269 10.37 12.07 -2.50
N GLY A 270 10.21 12.97 -1.52
CA GLY A 270 9.54 12.68 -0.26
C GLY A 270 8.06 12.33 -0.41
N THR A 271 7.31 13.04 -1.26
CA THR A 271 5.93 12.64 -1.53
C THR A 271 5.84 11.35 -2.36
N ALA A 272 6.80 11.07 -3.24
CA ALA A 272 6.85 9.80 -3.96
C ALA A 272 7.16 8.64 -2.99
N ALA A 273 8.09 8.84 -2.07
CA ALA A 273 8.46 7.90 -1.02
C ALA A 273 7.25 7.50 -0.16
N ASP A 274 6.50 8.48 0.37
CA ASP A 274 5.26 8.19 1.09
C ASP A 274 4.23 7.52 0.17
N GLY A 275 4.12 7.94 -1.10
CA GLY A 275 3.27 7.27 -2.09
C GLY A 275 3.54 5.76 -2.20
N TYR A 276 4.81 5.35 -2.25
CA TYR A 276 5.22 3.94 -2.25
C TYR A 276 4.85 3.21 -0.95
N THR A 277 5.07 3.86 0.19
CA THR A 277 4.65 3.35 1.51
C THR A 277 3.13 3.12 1.53
N GLN A 278 2.36 4.14 1.12
CA GLN A 278 0.91 4.11 1.09
C GLN A 278 0.37 3.06 0.13
N MET A 279 1.03 2.85 -1.02
CA MET A 279 0.72 1.78 -1.97
C MET A 279 0.87 0.41 -1.31
N SER A 280 2.03 0.16 -0.68
CA SER A 280 2.36 -1.14 -0.12
C SER A 280 1.44 -1.51 1.06
N VAL A 281 1.14 -0.53 1.93
CA VAL A 281 0.19 -0.71 3.04
C VAL A 281 -1.20 -1.09 2.51
N LYS A 282 -1.70 -0.37 1.50
CA LYS A 282 -3.03 -0.63 0.92
C LYS A 282 -3.09 -2.00 0.24
N ALA A 283 -2.07 -2.33 -0.57
CA ALA A 283 -1.96 -3.61 -1.25
C ALA A 283 -1.93 -4.78 -0.24
N ASN A 284 -1.14 -4.65 0.83
CA ASN A 284 -1.07 -5.61 1.92
C ASN A 284 -2.42 -5.79 2.63
N GLN A 285 -3.07 -4.69 3.02
CA GLN A 285 -4.37 -4.72 3.69
C GLN A 285 -5.46 -5.36 2.82
N MET A 286 -5.49 -5.02 1.52
CA MET A 286 -6.42 -5.61 0.58
C MET A 286 -6.18 -7.11 0.40
N ALA A 287 -4.93 -7.53 0.25
CA ALA A 287 -4.60 -8.94 0.14
C ALA A 287 -5.03 -9.70 1.40
N LYS A 288 -4.72 -9.17 2.60
CA LYS A 288 -5.16 -9.77 3.87
C LYS A 288 -6.68 -9.85 3.99
N PHE A 289 -7.40 -8.81 3.57
CA PHE A 289 -8.86 -8.81 3.55
C PHE A 289 -9.42 -9.92 2.65
N ILE A 290 -8.88 -10.09 1.43
CA ILE A 290 -9.33 -11.10 0.47
C ILE A 290 -9.02 -12.52 0.97
N ARG A 291 -7.82 -12.73 1.55
CA ARG A 291 -7.46 -14.01 2.20
C ARG A 291 -8.34 -14.33 3.40
N GLY A 292 -8.72 -13.31 4.16
CA GLY A 292 -9.72 -13.41 5.24
C GLY A 292 -11.13 -13.78 4.78
N LEU A 293 -11.46 -13.57 3.49
CA LEU A 293 -12.71 -14.02 2.86
C LEU A 293 -12.58 -15.43 2.25
N GLY A 294 -11.42 -16.08 2.40
CA GLY A 294 -11.13 -17.42 1.88
C GLY A 294 -10.69 -17.48 0.41
N TYR A 295 -10.21 -16.36 -0.13
CA TYR A 295 -9.70 -16.31 -1.50
C TYR A 295 -8.19 -16.01 -1.53
N HIS A 296 -7.43 -16.71 -2.39
CA HIS A 296 -6.02 -16.40 -2.58
C HIS A 296 -5.83 -14.96 -3.07
N ALA A 297 -4.85 -14.27 -2.49
CA ALA A 297 -4.48 -12.92 -2.90
C ALA A 297 -3.04 -12.59 -2.52
N VAL A 298 -2.40 -11.83 -3.41
CA VAL A 298 -1.09 -11.21 -3.21
C VAL A 298 -1.25 -9.72 -3.46
N GLY A 299 -0.66 -8.92 -2.57
CA GLY A 299 -0.50 -7.49 -2.81
C GLY A 299 0.70 -7.30 -3.73
N ALA A 300 0.57 -6.41 -4.72
CA ALA A 300 1.66 -6.07 -5.63
C ALA A 300 2.11 -4.63 -5.38
N GLY A 301 3.41 -4.40 -5.44
CA GLY A 301 4.00 -3.08 -5.64
C GLY A 301 4.28 -2.86 -7.12
N ASN A 302 5.52 -2.53 -7.47
CA ASN A 302 5.95 -2.44 -8.86
C ASN A 302 6.38 -3.79 -9.46
N ASP A 303 6.32 -4.88 -8.69
CA ASP A 303 7.12 -6.10 -8.90
C ASP A 303 6.49 -7.19 -9.77
N LEU A 304 5.20 -7.13 -10.12
CA LEU A 304 4.53 -8.23 -10.84
C LEU A 304 4.20 -7.93 -12.31
N GLY A 305 4.04 -6.66 -12.68
CA GLY A 305 3.61 -6.30 -14.04
C GLY A 305 4.04 -4.91 -14.44
N SER A 306 4.14 -4.71 -15.75
CA SER A 306 4.43 -3.42 -16.37
C SER A 306 3.15 -2.57 -16.39
N SER A 307 3.24 -1.36 -15.85
CA SER A 307 2.24 -0.29 -16.01
C SER A 307 2.49 0.55 -17.26
#